data_AF-A0AAW2ZIS1-F1
#
_entry.id   AF-A0AAW2ZIS1-F1
#
_cell.length_a   1.000
_cell.length_b   1.000
_cell.length_c   1.000
_cell.angle_alpha   90.00
_cell.angle_beta   90.00
_cell.angle_gamma   90.00
#
_symmetry.space_group_name_H-M   'P 1'
#
loop_
_entity.id
_entity.type
_entity.pdbx_description
1 polymer ?
#
loop_
_entity_poly.entity_id
_entity_poly.type
_entity_poly.pdbx_seq_one_letter_code
_entity_poly.pdbx_strand_id
1 'polypeptide(L)'
;MTGPKGTSKAMTTSKVLPELQYNIHQLVFMTEGAIKETDERVKSEGDAFAKLEKQQIISENTIKSETEKLQNLKQVQQIIQKCRDRYKSHSIELETIHEVFSTLKHKYASLWIPCQLDQFAMAIGGPKLFELINDWDGSDPLISTLTRWRNLTRTLKPITKRQEEIKTNILESHDDDEVNQIIYIDSEAYLILMHHMMNTLRPQLLMWDPLTSGHDHILDKIEKLHQVMPKDEMDSLIARTIIPRMCESLQNTTSLKLINAMHQWIHPWLPYIKSTTASTLGLYDLIKQFISRGLSHWDPLQPQENEMAISTILHWTDLIDMSTLIIPINIVPKLIYILKECFHVDPSDQDLNPLMAVVKWTKVIGVKSMCKLLQKHMFVKWIRTLYEWLTQIDFDYEQVMKWYYGWKNLLPPELSNHKIIKNVWKKGLDMMHQAANGQVITLGHVVDVDDDDDDHVVNRRDAKIVANEPKASFKDLIADYAAQMDLIFLPKGNQMAHGKQLYDFGGVTTFIDNDVLFVKDGASGLWKPVSLDEMMALQSNVK
;
A
#
# COMPACT_ATOMS: atom_id res chain seq x y z
N MET A 1 -34.59 12.61 -78.70
CA MET A 1 -34.70 13.58 -79.81
C MET A 1 -34.28 12.85 -81.08
N THR A 2 -35.21 12.19 -81.78
CA THR A 2 -35.92 12.68 -83.00
C THR A 2 -34.96 12.96 -84.17
N GLY A 3 -35.01 12.10 -85.19
CA GLY A 3 -34.16 12.13 -86.40
C GLY A 3 -34.41 13.29 -87.37
N PRO A 4 -33.87 13.20 -88.60
CA PRO A 4 -34.70 12.63 -89.65
C PRO A 4 -34.02 11.63 -90.59
N LYS A 5 -34.89 10.81 -91.18
CA LYS A 5 -34.67 9.85 -92.27
C LYS A 5 -34.23 10.57 -93.55
N GLY A 6 -33.28 9.97 -94.27
CA GLY A 6 -32.94 10.29 -95.65
C GLY A 6 -32.52 9.01 -96.38
N THR A 7 -33.42 8.49 -97.21
CA THR A 7 -33.25 7.34 -98.10
C THR A 7 -32.38 7.65 -99.31
N SER A 8 -31.90 6.59 -99.98
CA SER A 8 -31.22 6.52 -101.29
C SER A 8 -29.69 6.52 -101.17
N LYS A 9 -28.93 5.55 -101.69
CA LYS A 9 -29.17 4.68 -102.85
C LYS A 9 -28.20 3.50 -102.73
N ALA A 10 -28.67 2.28 -102.96
CA ALA A 10 -27.81 1.13 -103.17
C ALA A 10 -26.90 1.43 -104.38
N MET A 11 -25.60 1.57 -104.14
CA MET A 11 -24.59 1.61 -105.20
C MET A 11 -23.89 0.26 -105.21
N THR A 12 -24.53 -0.65 -105.95
CA THR A 12 -23.92 -1.68 -106.80
C THR A 12 -22.48 -2.04 -106.44
N THR A 13 -22.34 -3.22 -105.83
CA THR A 13 -21.11 -4.01 -105.70
C THR A 13 -20.51 -4.26 -107.09
N SER A 14 -19.62 -3.36 -107.52
CA SER A 14 -18.81 -3.56 -108.73
C SER A 14 -17.73 -4.60 -108.46
N LYS A 15 -17.80 -5.71 -109.20
CA LYS A 15 -16.88 -6.85 -109.16
C LYS A 15 -15.63 -6.60 -110.02
N VAL A 16 -15.02 -5.42 -109.90
CA VAL A 16 -13.81 -5.03 -110.65
C VAL A 16 -12.76 -4.52 -109.66
N LEU A 17 -11.68 -5.30 -109.52
CA LEU A 17 -10.49 -5.12 -108.67
C LEU A 17 -10.65 -5.42 -107.15
N PRO A 18 -10.83 -6.71 -106.79
CA PRO A 18 -10.86 -7.16 -105.39
C PRO A 18 -9.55 -6.86 -104.64
N GLU A 19 -8.41 -6.94 -105.34
CA GLU A 19 -7.09 -6.66 -104.75
C GLU A 19 -6.91 -5.18 -104.39
N LEU A 20 -7.48 -4.26 -105.18
CA LEU A 20 -7.43 -2.83 -104.87
C LEU A 20 -8.31 -2.51 -103.65
N GLN A 21 -9.50 -3.11 -103.55
CA GLN A 21 -10.35 -2.97 -102.36
C GLN A 21 -9.70 -3.57 -101.12
N TYR A 22 -9.05 -4.74 -101.24
CA TYR A 22 -8.27 -5.33 -100.15
C TYR A 22 -7.10 -4.44 -99.73
N ASN A 23 -6.33 -3.90 -100.67
CA ASN A 23 -5.22 -2.99 -100.38
C ASN A 23 -5.70 -1.69 -99.73
N ILE A 24 -6.82 -1.12 -100.18
CA ILE A 24 -7.42 0.06 -99.54
C ILE A 24 -7.93 -0.28 -98.14
N HIS A 25 -8.59 -1.42 -97.94
CA HIS A 25 -9.03 -1.85 -96.61
C HIS A 25 -7.86 -2.13 -95.67
N GLN A 26 -6.76 -2.70 -96.16
CA GLN A 26 -5.53 -2.88 -95.39
C GLN A 26 -4.89 -1.53 -95.04
N LEU A 27 -4.81 -0.59 -95.98
CA LEU A 27 -4.32 0.76 -95.68
C LEU A 27 -5.21 1.48 -94.68
N VAL A 28 -6.54 1.35 -94.79
CA VAL A 28 -7.49 1.90 -93.81
C VAL A 28 -7.32 1.23 -92.45
N PHE A 29 -7.16 -0.09 -92.40
CA PHE A 29 -6.94 -0.83 -91.15
C PHE A 29 -5.59 -0.48 -90.49
N MET A 30 -4.52 -0.37 -91.29
CA MET A 30 -3.19 0.04 -90.83
C MET A 30 -3.18 1.49 -90.36
N THR A 31 -3.86 2.40 -91.06
CA THR A 31 -3.98 3.81 -90.64
C THR A 31 -4.88 3.96 -89.42
N GLU A 32 -5.99 3.23 -89.33
CA GLU A 32 -6.84 3.20 -88.13
C GLU A 32 -6.09 2.61 -86.93
N GLY A 33 -5.28 1.57 -87.13
CA GLY A 33 -4.39 1.00 -86.12
C GLY A 33 -3.33 2.00 -85.66
N ALA A 34 -2.66 2.69 -86.60
CA ALA A 34 -1.69 3.74 -86.27
C ALA A 34 -2.34 4.94 -85.56
N ILE A 35 -3.58 5.30 -85.91
CA ILE A 35 -4.35 6.35 -85.22
C ILE A 35 -4.67 5.92 -83.77
N LYS A 36 -5.08 4.67 -83.55
CA LYS A 36 -5.35 4.14 -82.20
C LYS A 36 -4.08 4.08 -81.35
N GLU A 37 -2.98 3.56 -81.89
CA GLU A 37 -1.70 3.50 -81.19
C GLU A 37 -1.18 4.91 -80.84
N THR A 38 -1.31 5.87 -81.76
CA THR A 38 -0.93 7.26 -81.49
C THR A 38 -1.84 7.92 -80.47
N ASP A 39 -3.15 7.67 -80.48
CA ASP A 39 -4.09 8.17 -79.46
C ASP A 39 -3.83 7.57 -78.07
N GLU A 40 -3.55 6.25 -77.99
CA GLU A 40 -3.14 5.60 -76.74
C GLU A 40 -1.80 6.14 -76.22
N ARG A 41 -0.85 6.42 -77.12
CA ARG A 41 0.42 7.06 -76.75
C ARG A 41 0.21 8.49 -76.24
N VAL A 42 -0.62 9.29 -76.91
CA VAL A 42 -0.96 10.65 -76.45
C VAL A 42 -1.64 10.63 -75.09
N LYS A 43 -2.55 9.68 -74.83
CA LYS A 43 -3.21 9.52 -73.52
C LYS A 43 -2.23 9.12 -72.43
N SER A 44 -1.38 8.12 -72.67
CA SER A 44 -0.39 7.65 -71.69
C SER A 44 0.69 8.71 -71.41
N GLU A 45 1.12 9.46 -72.41
CA GLU A 45 2.01 10.62 -72.23
C GLU A 45 1.31 11.76 -71.48
N GLY A 46 0.02 12.02 -71.74
CA GLY A 46 -0.79 12.99 -71.00
C GLY A 46 -0.94 12.62 -69.53
N ASP A 47 -1.22 11.35 -69.21
CA ASP A 47 -1.29 10.85 -67.84
C ASP A 47 0.07 10.89 -67.14
N ALA A 48 1.16 10.58 -67.86
CA ALA A 48 2.52 10.69 -67.35
C ALA A 48 2.90 12.16 -67.05
N PHE A 49 2.51 13.09 -67.92
CA PHE A 49 2.71 14.52 -67.71
C PHE A 49 1.92 15.01 -66.49
N ALA A 50 0.63 14.66 -66.37
CA ALA A 50 -0.18 15.03 -65.22
C ALA A 50 0.37 14.47 -63.90
N LYS A 51 0.97 13.28 -63.92
CA LYS A 51 1.66 12.69 -62.76
C LYS A 51 2.93 13.47 -62.41
N LEU A 52 3.74 13.84 -63.40
CA LEU A 52 4.96 14.63 -63.19
C LEU A 52 4.63 16.03 -62.67
N GLU A 53 3.59 16.67 -63.18
CA GLU A 53 3.13 17.99 -62.72
C GLU A 53 2.71 17.95 -61.24
N LYS A 54 1.94 16.92 -60.83
CA LYS A 54 1.61 16.70 -59.41
C LYS A 54 2.86 16.48 -58.56
N GLN A 55 3.83 15.70 -59.04
CA GLN A 55 5.09 15.47 -58.33
C GLN A 55 5.93 16.75 -58.22
N GLN A 56 5.94 17.59 -59.24
CA GLN A 56 6.61 18.89 -59.21
C GLN A 56 5.99 19.81 -58.16
N ILE A 57 4.67 19.89 -58.08
CA ILE A 57 3.99 20.71 -57.05
C ILE A 57 4.31 20.21 -55.64
N ILE A 58 4.32 18.89 -55.42
CA ILE A 58 4.68 18.28 -54.13
C ILE A 58 6.13 18.59 -53.76
N SER A 59 7.07 18.46 -54.71
CA SER A 59 8.48 18.72 -54.46
C SER A 59 8.75 20.20 -54.21
N GLU A 60 8.13 21.12 -54.95
CA GLU A 60 8.22 22.56 -54.71
C GLU A 60 7.68 22.96 -53.32
N ASN A 61 6.56 22.40 -52.90
CA ASN A 61 6.01 22.65 -51.56
C ASN A 61 6.92 22.08 -50.46
N THR A 62 7.52 20.91 -50.70
CA THR A 62 8.49 20.30 -49.78
C THR A 62 9.74 21.17 -49.66
N ILE A 63 10.28 21.66 -50.79
CA ILE A 63 11.43 22.58 -50.80
C ILE A 63 11.10 23.85 -50.03
N LYS A 64 9.94 24.47 -50.26
CA LYS A 64 9.52 25.67 -49.50
C LYS A 64 9.49 25.41 -47.99
N SER A 65 8.83 24.34 -47.55
CA SER A 65 8.78 23.95 -46.14
C SER A 65 10.18 23.69 -45.55
N GLU A 66 11.04 22.96 -46.26
CA GLU A 66 12.41 22.68 -45.80
C GLU A 66 13.28 23.95 -45.76
N THR A 67 13.13 24.88 -46.71
CA THR A 67 13.85 26.16 -46.69
C THR A 67 13.46 27.03 -45.49
N GLU A 68 12.18 27.04 -45.11
CA GLU A 68 11.69 27.74 -43.93
C GLU A 68 12.25 27.13 -42.64
N LYS A 69 12.24 25.79 -42.51
CA LYS A 69 12.87 25.09 -41.38
C LYS A 69 14.36 25.41 -41.28
N LEU A 70 15.08 25.42 -42.39
CA LEU A 70 16.51 25.72 -42.44
C LEU A 70 16.79 27.18 -42.01
N GLN A 71 15.94 28.13 -42.42
CA GLN A 71 16.03 29.52 -41.97
C GLN A 71 15.79 29.63 -40.45
N ASN A 72 14.77 28.96 -39.93
CA ASN A 72 14.48 28.91 -38.49
C ASN A 72 15.66 28.30 -37.71
N LEU A 73 16.24 27.19 -38.19
CA LEU A 73 17.42 26.57 -37.59
C LEU A 73 18.63 27.52 -37.55
N LYS A 74 18.89 28.24 -38.64
CA LYS A 74 19.97 29.25 -38.69
C LYS A 74 19.75 30.36 -37.65
N GLN A 75 18.51 30.83 -37.49
CA GLN A 75 18.18 31.85 -36.49
C GLN A 75 18.37 31.33 -35.07
N VAL A 76 17.89 30.12 -34.76
CA VAL A 76 18.09 29.46 -33.46
C VAL A 76 19.58 29.30 -33.16
N GLN A 77 20.37 28.83 -34.12
CA GLN A 77 21.82 28.66 -33.99
C GLN A 77 22.51 30.00 -33.68
N GLN A 78 22.15 31.09 -34.37
CA GLN A 78 22.72 32.41 -34.11
C GLN A 78 22.38 32.93 -32.70
N ILE A 79 21.15 32.69 -32.23
CA ILE A 79 20.73 33.08 -30.88
C ILE A 79 21.54 32.32 -29.83
N ILE A 80 21.65 30.99 -29.98
CA ILE A 80 22.41 30.13 -29.05
C ILE A 80 23.89 30.50 -29.06
N GLN A 81 24.48 30.74 -30.23
CA GLN A 81 25.89 31.12 -30.35
C GLN A 81 26.17 32.45 -29.64
N LYS A 82 25.33 33.47 -29.86
CA LYS A 82 25.44 34.76 -29.14
C LYS A 82 25.30 34.58 -27.63
N CYS A 83 24.39 33.72 -27.18
CA CYS A 83 24.21 33.41 -25.75
C CYS A 83 25.46 32.72 -25.17
N ARG A 84 26.03 31.75 -25.89
CA ARG A 84 27.24 31.03 -25.49
C ARG A 84 28.47 31.94 -25.42
N ASP A 85 28.63 32.85 -26.39
CA ASP A 85 29.76 33.77 -26.41
C ASP A 85 29.67 34.76 -25.25
N ARG A 86 28.47 35.28 -24.95
CA ARG A 86 28.23 36.11 -23.76
C ARG A 86 28.50 35.37 -22.46
N TYR A 87 28.12 34.10 -22.38
CA TYR A 87 28.42 33.23 -21.25
C TYR A 87 29.93 33.07 -21.02
N LYS A 88 30.71 32.77 -22.07
CA LYS A 88 32.17 32.67 -21.98
C LYS A 88 32.84 33.97 -21.51
N SER A 89 32.28 35.11 -21.90
CA SER A 89 32.74 36.43 -21.44
C SER A 89 32.28 36.81 -20.02
N HIS A 90 31.59 35.91 -19.29
CA HIS A 90 31.01 36.13 -17.96
C HIS A 90 30.03 37.33 -17.90
N SER A 91 29.48 37.75 -19.05
CA SER A 91 28.68 38.97 -19.20
C SER A 91 27.16 38.70 -19.14
N ILE A 92 26.72 37.50 -18.78
CA ILE A 92 25.29 37.12 -18.81
C ILE A 92 24.83 36.55 -17.49
N GLU A 93 23.67 36.99 -17.02
CA GLU A 93 23.01 36.49 -15.81
C GLU A 93 22.17 35.24 -16.09
N LEU A 94 21.92 34.44 -15.05
CA LEU A 94 21.13 33.22 -15.15
C LEU A 94 19.69 33.51 -15.64
N GLU A 95 19.13 34.64 -15.20
CA GLU A 95 17.81 35.13 -15.59
C GLU A 95 17.72 35.38 -17.09
N THR A 96 18.71 36.08 -17.64
CA THR A 96 18.79 36.38 -19.07
C THR A 96 18.92 35.11 -19.92
N ILE A 97 19.65 34.08 -19.43
CA ILE A 97 19.72 32.79 -20.12
C ILE A 97 18.33 32.14 -20.16
N HIS A 98 17.62 32.13 -19.02
CA HIS A 98 16.27 31.56 -18.95
C HIS A 98 15.29 32.26 -19.91
N GLU A 99 15.32 33.59 -19.99
CA GLU A 99 14.48 34.37 -20.92
C GLU A 99 14.76 34.05 -22.39
N VAL A 100 16.04 33.91 -22.76
CA VAL A 100 16.45 33.53 -24.13
C VAL A 100 15.87 32.17 -24.50
N PHE A 101 16.04 31.17 -23.63
CA PHE A 101 15.53 29.82 -23.89
C PHE A 101 14.00 29.73 -23.79
N SER A 102 13.36 30.53 -22.93
CA SER A 102 11.89 30.65 -22.90
C SER A 102 11.35 31.22 -24.21
N THR A 103 12.00 32.25 -24.74
CA THR A 103 11.66 32.82 -26.05
C THR A 103 11.86 31.79 -27.17
N LEU A 104 12.92 30.99 -27.13
CA LEU A 104 13.16 29.91 -28.09
C LEU A 104 12.08 28.83 -28.00
N LYS A 105 11.67 28.42 -26.79
CA LYS A 105 10.59 27.45 -26.57
C LYS A 105 9.25 27.92 -27.12
N HIS A 106 8.91 29.19 -26.92
CA HIS A 106 7.66 29.76 -27.42
C HIS A 106 7.66 30.00 -28.94
N LYS A 107 8.74 30.57 -29.49
CA LYS A 107 8.80 30.92 -30.92
C LYS A 107 9.13 29.74 -31.84
N TYR A 108 9.91 28.77 -31.35
CA TYR A 108 10.41 27.64 -32.14
C TYR A 108 10.07 26.30 -31.48
N ALA A 109 8.84 26.14 -30.99
CA ALA A 109 8.38 24.93 -30.29
C ALA A 109 8.61 23.64 -31.09
N SER A 110 8.44 23.68 -32.42
CA SER A 110 8.66 22.54 -33.33
C SER A 110 10.11 22.07 -33.39
N LEU A 111 11.07 22.95 -33.09
CA LEU A 111 12.51 22.65 -33.09
C LEU A 111 13.03 22.27 -31.69
N TRP A 112 12.23 22.45 -30.63
CA TRP A 112 12.68 22.25 -29.24
C TRP A 112 13.18 20.83 -28.97
N ILE A 113 12.36 19.83 -29.28
CA ILE A 113 12.68 18.41 -29.06
C ILE A 113 13.69 17.90 -30.09
N PRO A 114 13.51 18.10 -31.42
CA PRO A 114 14.44 17.57 -32.42
C PRO A 114 15.87 18.09 -32.28
N CYS A 115 16.03 19.35 -31.84
CA CYS A 115 17.34 19.96 -31.63
C CYS A 115 17.85 19.84 -30.19
N GLN A 116 17.13 19.14 -29.30
CA GLN A 116 17.51 18.95 -27.89
C GLN A 116 17.84 20.28 -27.19
N LEU A 117 17.01 21.31 -27.44
CA LEU A 117 17.27 22.68 -26.94
C LEU A 117 17.22 22.76 -25.41
N ASP A 118 16.56 21.81 -24.76
CA ASP A 118 16.57 21.58 -23.32
C ASP A 118 17.98 21.23 -22.80
N GLN A 119 18.74 20.39 -23.53
CA GLN A 119 20.12 20.07 -23.18
C GLN A 119 21.03 21.28 -23.37
N PHE A 120 20.81 22.09 -24.40
CA PHE A 120 21.57 23.34 -24.59
C PHE A 120 21.27 24.37 -23.48
N ALA A 121 20.01 24.49 -23.06
CA ALA A 121 19.64 25.35 -21.95
C ALA A 121 20.40 24.94 -20.67
N MET A 122 20.42 23.64 -20.38
CA MET A 122 21.14 23.08 -19.23
C MET A 122 22.66 23.12 -19.39
N ALA A 123 23.21 23.02 -20.59
CA ALA A 123 24.66 23.12 -20.81
C ALA A 123 25.20 24.53 -20.55
N ILE A 124 24.40 25.57 -20.82
CA ILE A 124 24.80 26.97 -20.60
C ILE A 124 24.41 27.45 -19.19
N GLY A 125 23.18 27.14 -18.72
CA GLY A 125 22.69 27.56 -17.41
C GLY A 125 23.11 26.65 -16.25
N GLY A 126 23.37 25.36 -16.54
CA GLY A 126 23.67 24.33 -15.55
C GLY A 126 24.85 24.62 -14.64
N PRO A 127 26.02 25.10 -15.13
CA PRO A 127 27.15 25.42 -14.26
C PRO A 127 26.80 26.42 -13.15
N LYS A 128 26.06 27.49 -13.47
CA LYS A 128 25.58 28.47 -12.48
C LYS A 128 24.55 27.85 -11.53
N LEU A 129 23.68 26.96 -12.02
CA LEU A 129 22.74 26.23 -11.16
C LEU A 129 23.48 25.27 -10.22
N PHE A 130 24.54 24.60 -10.66
CA PHE A 130 25.36 23.73 -9.83
C PHE A 130 26.08 24.51 -8.72
N GLU A 131 26.61 25.70 -9.03
CA GLU A 131 27.18 26.62 -8.03
C GLU A 131 26.14 26.99 -6.97
N LEU A 132 24.95 27.44 -7.40
CA LEU A 132 23.87 27.79 -6.49
C LEU A 132 23.37 26.60 -5.63
N ILE A 133 23.39 25.38 -6.18
CA ILE A 133 23.02 24.16 -5.44
C ILE A 133 24.08 23.80 -4.40
N ASN A 134 25.36 24.00 -4.70
CA ASN A 134 26.44 23.69 -3.76
C ASN A 134 26.39 24.57 -2.52
N ASP A 135 26.03 25.84 -2.69
CA ASP A 135 25.90 26.82 -1.61
C ASP A 135 24.50 26.84 -0.97
N TRP A 136 23.64 25.88 -1.31
CA TRP A 136 22.26 25.89 -0.85
C TRP A 136 22.13 25.60 0.65
N ASP A 137 21.53 26.55 1.35
CA ASP A 137 21.30 26.55 2.79
C ASP A 137 19.88 26.16 3.21
N GLY A 138 18.95 25.98 2.25
CA GLY A 138 17.51 25.79 2.53
C GLY A 138 16.64 26.97 2.09
N SER A 139 17.23 27.97 1.41
CA SER A 139 16.54 29.17 0.94
C SER A 139 15.54 28.94 -0.21
N ASP A 140 14.42 29.67 -0.18
CA ASP A 140 13.32 29.61 -1.17
C ASP A 140 13.67 30.17 -2.57
N PRO A 141 14.55 31.19 -2.73
CA PRO A 141 14.92 31.72 -4.03
C PRO A 141 15.50 30.66 -4.97
N LEU A 142 16.30 29.72 -4.46
CA LEU A 142 16.81 28.61 -5.27
C LEU A 142 15.68 27.70 -5.77
N ILE A 143 14.73 27.36 -4.91
CA ILE A 143 13.59 26.50 -5.25
C ILE A 143 12.73 27.14 -6.33
N SER A 144 12.47 28.44 -6.24
CA SER A 144 11.75 29.18 -7.29
C SER A 144 12.49 29.16 -8.63
N THR A 145 13.83 29.31 -8.59
CA THR A 145 14.69 29.25 -9.76
C THR A 145 14.64 27.85 -10.39
N LEU A 146 14.84 26.80 -9.60
CA LEU A 146 14.78 25.40 -10.04
C LEU A 146 13.41 25.05 -10.62
N THR A 147 12.32 25.50 -10.00
CA THR A 147 10.95 25.30 -10.51
C THR A 147 10.79 25.90 -11.91
N ARG A 148 11.32 27.10 -12.12
CA ARG A 148 11.25 27.79 -13.40
C ARG A 148 12.09 27.12 -14.49
N TRP A 149 13.25 26.59 -14.13
CA TRP A 149 14.12 25.81 -15.02
C TRP A 149 13.55 24.40 -15.32
N ARG A 150 12.89 23.78 -14.34
CA ARG A 150 12.12 22.55 -14.51
C ARG A 150 11.01 22.74 -15.55
N ASN A 151 10.20 23.80 -15.41
CA ASN A 151 9.12 24.09 -16.35
C ASN A 151 9.63 24.45 -17.75
N LEU A 152 10.80 25.11 -17.85
CA LEU A 152 11.45 25.39 -19.13
C LEU A 152 11.88 24.11 -19.84
N THR A 153 12.45 23.14 -19.13
CA THR A 153 13.00 21.91 -19.73
C THR A 153 11.99 20.77 -19.88
N ARG A 154 10.89 20.80 -19.12
CA ARG A 154 9.78 19.84 -19.24
C ARG A 154 9.19 19.79 -20.64
N THR A 155 8.95 18.57 -21.11
CA THR A 155 8.32 18.29 -22.39
C THR A 155 7.03 17.50 -22.19
N LEU A 156 6.05 17.75 -23.08
CA LEU A 156 4.81 16.97 -23.12
C LEU A 156 5.09 15.67 -23.86
N LYS A 157 4.90 14.52 -23.20
CA LYS A 157 4.83 13.23 -23.91
C LYS A 157 3.41 12.67 -23.82
N PRO A 158 2.76 12.34 -24.96
CA PRO A 158 1.51 11.58 -24.92
C PRO A 158 1.82 10.17 -24.41
N ILE A 159 1.03 9.67 -23.45
CA ILE A 159 1.11 8.27 -23.02
C ILE A 159 0.70 7.42 -24.22
N THR A 160 1.65 6.70 -24.80
CA THR A 160 1.32 5.59 -25.71
C THR A 160 0.82 4.42 -24.89
N LYS A 161 -0.35 3.86 -25.28
CA LYS A 161 -1.10 2.72 -24.66
C LYS A 161 -0.25 1.58 -24.05
N ARG A 162 0.98 1.38 -24.52
CA ARG A 162 1.92 0.36 -24.01
C ARG A 162 2.40 0.58 -22.56
N GLN A 163 2.22 1.77 -21.98
CA GLN A 163 2.56 2.04 -20.56
C GLN A 163 1.42 1.79 -19.58
N GLU A 164 0.19 1.56 -20.06
CA GLU A 164 -0.94 1.16 -19.21
C GLU A 164 -0.83 -0.30 -18.79
N GLU A 165 -0.34 -1.19 -19.66
CA GLU A 165 -0.18 -2.63 -19.36
C GLU A 165 0.79 -2.92 -18.20
N ILE A 166 1.71 -2.00 -17.88
CA ILE A 166 2.64 -2.15 -16.73
C ILE A 166 2.01 -1.66 -15.42
N LYS A 167 0.96 -0.83 -15.47
CA LYS A 167 0.26 -0.34 -14.27
C LYS A 167 -0.98 -1.17 -13.90
N THR A 168 -1.56 -1.93 -14.84
CA THR A 168 -2.79 -2.70 -14.62
C THR A 168 -2.58 -4.13 -14.07
N ASN A 169 -1.60 -4.35 -13.21
CA ASN A 169 -1.51 -5.61 -12.45
C ASN A 169 -1.87 -5.46 -10.96
N ILE A 170 -2.42 -4.31 -10.55
CA ILE A 170 -3.00 -4.17 -9.21
C ILE A 170 -4.34 -3.42 -9.32
N LEU A 171 -5.40 -4.21 -9.15
CA LEU A 171 -6.78 -3.87 -8.78
C LEU A 171 -7.71 -3.24 -9.83
N GLU A 172 -8.80 -3.97 -10.04
CA GLU A 172 -9.98 -3.64 -10.84
C GLU A 172 -10.70 -2.40 -10.31
N SER A 173 -10.95 -1.45 -11.20
CA SER A 173 -12.20 -0.66 -11.19
C SER A 173 -12.48 -0.20 -12.62
N HIS A 174 -13.66 -0.56 -13.11
CA HIS A 174 -14.22 -0.02 -14.34
C HIS A 174 -14.57 1.44 -14.10
N ASP A 175 -14.03 2.33 -14.92
CA ASP A 175 -14.72 3.53 -15.39
C ASP A 175 -14.15 3.90 -16.76
N ASP A 176 -15.03 3.90 -17.76
CA ASP A 176 -14.77 4.30 -19.14
C ASP A 176 -14.55 5.81 -19.20
N ASP A 177 -13.29 6.25 -19.22
CA ASP A 177 -12.89 7.57 -19.69
C ASP A 177 -11.48 7.47 -20.31
N GLU A 178 -11.39 7.22 -21.63
CA GLU A 178 -10.16 7.32 -22.43
C GLU A 178 -9.72 8.80 -22.49
N VAL A 179 -9.24 9.34 -21.37
CA VAL A 179 -8.48 10.58 -21.37
C VAL A 179 -7.05 10.21 -21.74
N ASN A 180 -6.62 10.60 -22.95
CA ASN A 180 -5.20 10.72 -23.29
C ASN A 180 -4.52 11.60 -22.22
N GLN A 181 -4.06 11.02 -21.11
CA GLN A 181 -3.36 11.74 -20.07
C GLN A 181 -2.04 12.19 -20.67
N ILE A 182 -1.88 13.49 -20.85
CA ILE A 182 -0.61 14.08 -21.25
C ILE A 182 0.22 14.23 -19.98
N ILE A 183 1.36 13.53 -19.89
CA ILE A 183 2.28 13.66 -18.75
C ILE A 183 3.41 14.61 -19.13
N TYR A 184 3.69 15.56 -18.26
CA TYR A 184 4.91 16.35 -18.31
C TYR A 184 6.08 15.49 -17.80
N ILE A 185 7.07 15.26 -18.66
CA ILE A 185 8.27 14.52 -18.29
C ILE A 185 9.42 15.52 -18.12
N ASP A 186 10.12 15.41 -17.00
CA ASP A 186 11.34 16.16 -16.73
C ASP A 186 12.42 15.74 -17.75
N SER A 187 13.14 16.71 -18.31
CA SER A 187 14.23 16.43 -19.25
C SER A 187 15.34 15.64 -18.56
N GLU A 188 16.00 14.73 -19.28
CA GLU A 188 17.19 14.01 -18.80
C GLU A 188 18.26 14.97 -18.26
N ALA A 189 18.43 16.13 -18.90
CA ALA A 189 19.38 17.14 -18.45
C ALA A 189 18.98 17.77 -17.10
N TYR A 190 17.68 17.89 -16.82
CA TYR A 190 17.18 18.34 -15.52
C TYR A 190 17.36 17.24 -14.46
N LEU A 191 17.17 15.97 -14.81
CA LEU A 191 17.42 14.86 -13.89
C LEU A 191 18.89 14.82 -13.45
N ILE A 192 19.85 15.11 -14.33
CA ILE A 192 21.29 15.22 -13.96
C ILE A 192 21.50 16.31 -12.90
N LEU A 193 20.80 17.45 -13.03
CA LEU A 193 20.84 18.52 -12.02
C LEU A 193 20.30 18.05 -10.67
N MET A 194 19.19 17.32 -10.67
CA MET A 194 18.61 16.75 -9.45
C MET A 194 19.53 15.70 -8.82
N HIS A 195 20.18 14.85 -9.63
CA HIS A 195 21.18 13.90 -9.15
C HIS A 195 22.37 14.60 -8.48
N HIS A 196 22.82 15.74 -8.99
CA HIS A 196 23.84 16.55 -8.33
C HIS A 196 23.35 17.09 -6.99
N MET A 197 22.15 17.69 -6.97
CA MET A 197 21.52 18.17 -5.73
C MET A 197 21.43 17.07 -4.66
N MET A 198 21.04 15.87 -5.07
CA MET A 198 20.99 14.68 -4.23
C MET A 198 22.37 14.31 -3.67
N ASN A 199 23.41 14.36 -4.50
CA ASN A 199 24.78 14.08 -4.07
C ASN A 199 25.33 15.14 -3.09
N THR A 200 24.98 16.41 -3.28
CA THR A 200 25.34 17.51 -2.38
C THR A 200 24.63 17.38 -1.02
N LEU A 201 23.38 16.96 -1.02
CA LEU A 201 22.59 16.82 0.21
C LEU A 201 22.88 15.54 0.98
N ARG A 202 23.22 14.45 0.30
CA ARG A 202 23.41 13.13 0.92
C ARG A 202 24.34 13.15 2.14
N PRO A 203 25.51 13.81 2.14
CA PRO A 203 26.35 13.90 3.34
C PRO A 203 25.64 14.55 4.53
N GLN A 204 24.90 15.65 4.30
CA GLN A 204 24.15 16.33 5.36
C GLN A 204 23.03 15.43 5.91
N LEU A 205 22.32 14.71 5.04
CA LEU A 205 21.25 13.78 5.43
C LEU A 205 21.77 12.53 6.15
N LEU A 206 22.98 12.07 5.83
CA LEU A 206 23.61 10.94 6.52
C LEU A 206 24.14 11.34 7.91
N MET A 207 24.54 12.60 8.08
CA MET A 207 24.93 13.15 9.38
C MET A 207 23.73 13.56 10.25
N TRP A 208 22.54 13.65 9.67
CA TRP A 208 21.32 13.97 10.40
C TRP A 208 21.03 12.90 11.47
N ASP A 209 20.62 13.38 12.62
CA ASP A 209 20.14 12.56 13.73
C ASP A 209 18.75 13.06 14.16
N PRO A 210 17.71 12.21 14.07
CA PRO A 210 16.35 12.56 14.49
C PRO A 210 16.24 12.94 15.97
N LEU A 211 17.18 12.55 16.83
CA LEU A 211 17.10 12.75 18.28
C LEU A 211 17.67 14.10 18.74
N THR A 212 18.39 14.80 17.87
CA THR A 212 19.04 16.07 18.19
C THR A 212 18.03 17.23 18.09
N SER A 213 18.17 18.23 18.98
CA SER A 213 17.35 19.45 18.95
C SER A 213 17.50 20.17 17.60
N GLY A 214 16.38 20.33 16.89
CA GLY A 214 16.33 21.00 15.59
C GLY A 214 16.13 20.06 14.40
N HIS A 215 15.71 18.80 14.57
CA HIS A 215 15.45 17.87 13.45
C HIS A 215 14.55 18.42 12.33
N ASP A 216 13.76 19.45 12.60
CA ASP A 216 12.86 20.14 11.66
C ASP A 216 13.58 20.81 10.49
N HIS A 217 14.86 21.20 10.64
CA HIS A 217 15.58 21.90 9.57
C HIS A 217 15.78 21.04 8.31
N ILE A 218 16.01 19.74 8.48
CA ILE A 218 16.11 18.83 7.33
C ILE A 218 14.71 18.57 6.76
N LEU A 219 13.69 18.46 7.61
CA LEU A 219 12.32 18.29 7.13
C LEU A 219 11.92 19.47 6.23
N ASP A 220 12.09 20.72 6.68
CA ASP A 220 11.79 21.93 5.88
C ASP A 220 12.51 21.92 4.52
N LYS A 221 13.81 21.55 4.51
CA LYS A 221 14.56 21.37 3.26
C LYS A 221 13.92 20.32 2.35
N ILE A 222 13.50 19.18 2.89
CA ILE A 222 12.87 18.11 2.13
C ILE A 222 11.49 18.53 1.60
N GLU A 223 10.68 19.24 2.39
CA GLU A 223 9.37 19.74 1.95
C GLU A 223 9.52 20.69 0.75
N LYS A 224 10.53 21.56 0.78
CA LYS A 224 10.86 22.46 -0.33
C LYS A 224 11.36 21.70 -1.55
N LEU A 225 12.22 20.71 -1.36
CA LEU A 225 12.74 19.87 -2.46
C LEU A 225 11.65 19.05 -3.14
N HIS A 226 10.64 18.60 -2.40
CA HIS A 226 9.53 17.85 -2.94
C HIS A 226 8.77 18.63 -4.03
N GLN A 227 8.85 19.96 -4.05
CA GLN A 227 8.24 20.80 -5.09
C GLN A 227 8.99 20.73 -6.43
N VAL A 228 10.32 20.53 -6.40
CA VAL A 228 11.20 20.60 -7.57
C VAL A 228 11.74 19.24 -8.03
N MET A 229 11.78 18.25 -7.14
CA MET A 229 12.32 16.93 -7.43
C MET A 229 11.25 16.00 -8.06
N PRO A 230 11.63 15.04 -8.91
CA PRO A 230 10.77 13.92 -9.27
C PRO A 230 10.44 13.06 -8.04
N LYS A 231 9.21 12.54 -7.98
CA LYS A 231 8.74 11.71 -6.84
C LYS A 231 9.65 10.51 -6.59
N ASP A 232 10.01 9.79 -7.65
CA ASP A 232 10.83 8.58 -7.54
C ASP A 232 12.25 8.86 -7.02
N GLU A 233 12.85 10.00 -7.38
CA GLU A 233 14.16 10.41 -6.86
C GLU A 233 14.07 10.79 -5.38
N MET A 234 13.01 11.50 -4.99
CA MET A 234 12.74 11.87 -3.59
C MET A 234 12.53 10.63 -2.72
N ASP A 235 11.72 9.68 -3.19
CA ASP A 235 11.50 8.40 -2.50
C ASP A 235 12.82 7.63 -2.33
N SER A 236 13.66 7.61 -3.37
CA SER A 236 14.98 6.98 -3.32
C SER A 236 15.91 7.68 -2.32
N LEU A 237 15.86 9.02 -2.24
CA LEU A 237 16.65 9.78 -1.27
C LEU A 237 16.28 9.37 0.16
N ILE A 238 14.99 9.43 0.47
CA ILE A 238 14.44 9.15 1.81
C ILE A 238 14.74 7.70 2.19
N ALA A 239 14.51 6.75 1.27
CA ALA A 239 14.77 5.33 1.48
C ALA A 239 16.25 5.03 1.77
N ARG A 240 17.18 5.79 1.17
CA ARG A 240 18.63 5.52 1.28
C ARG A 240 19.33 6.34 2.37
N THR A 241 18.68 7.34 2.93
CA THR A 241 19.30 8.25 3.91
C THR A 241 18.48 8.33 5.18
N ILE A 242 17.29 8.93 5.12
CA ILE A 242 16.43 9.21 6.28
C ILE A 242 15.97 7.94 6.99
N ILE A 243 15.40 6.97 6.25
CA ILE A 243 14.87 5.74 6.88
C ILE A 243 15.98 4.94 7.59
N PRO A 244 17.15 4.67 6.98
CA PRO A 244 18.26 4.02 7.68
C PRO A 244 18.69 4.76 8.96
N ARG A 245 18.75 6.09 8.93
CA ARG A 245 19.11 6.90 10.10
C ARG A 245 18.05 6.85 11.19
N MET A 246 16.77 6.86 10.83
CA MET A 246 15.68 6.62 11.79
C MET A 246 15.79 5.24 12.43
N CYS A 247 16.02 4.20 11.63
CA CYS A 247 16.19 2.83 12.12
C CYS A 247 17.40 2.72 13.06
N GLU A 248 18.53 3.34 12.72
CA GLU A 248 19.74 3.38 13.55
C GLU A 248 19.49 4.12 14.87
N SER A 249 18.87 5.31 14.83
CA SER A 249 18.53 6.06 16.03
C SER A 249 17.52 5.34 16.90
N LEU A 250 16.56 4.60 16.33
CA LEU A 250 15.71 3.67 17.07
C LEU A 250 16.59 2.64 17.78
N GLN A 251 17.35 1.83 17.03
CA GLN A 251 18.17 0.73 17.56
C GLN A 251 19.12 1.15 18.69
N ASN A 252 19.74 2.32 18.57
CA ASN A 252 20.71 2.83 19.54
C ASN A 252 20.06 3.48 20.78
N THR A 253 18.77 3.83 20.73
CA THR A 253 18.09 4.50 21.83
C THR A 253 17.68 3.52 22.93
N THR A 254 18.03 3.84 24.17
CA THR A 254 17.58 3.11 25.37
C THR A 254 16.66 3.93 26.28
N SER A 255 16.48 5.22 25.99
CA SER A 255 15.68 6.15 26.79
C SER A 255 14.18 5.95 26.60
N LEU A 256 13.46 5.57 27.67
CA LEU A 256 12.00 5.43 27.65
C LEU A 256 11.27 6.73 27.29
N LYS A 257 11.83 7.90 27.65
CA LYS A 257 11.25 9.20 27.29
C LYS A 257 11.24 9.42 25.78
N LEU A 258 12.35 9.07 25.12
CA LEU A 258 12.46 9.18 23.65
C LEU A 258 11.58 8.13 22.95
N ILE A 259 11.45 6.94 23.52
CA ILE A 259 10.54 5.90 23.03
C ILE A 259 9.08 6.38 23.08
N ASN A 260 8.64 6.98 24.19
CA ASN A 260 7.27 7.49 24.30
C ASN A 260 7.01 8.70 23.40
N ALA A 261 8.04 9.45 23.03
CA ALA A 261 7.97 10.61 22.13
C ALA A 261 8.32 10.28 20.65
N MET A 262 8.39 9.00 20.25
CA MET A 262 8.77 8.60 18.88
C MET A 262 7.90 9.24 17.79
N HIS A 263 6.61 9.42 18.08
CA HIS A 263 5.67 10.04 17.16
C HIS A 263 6.10 11.47 16.78
N GLN A 264 6.77 12.21 17.66
CA GLN A 264 7.13 13.62 17.43
C GLN A 264 8.15 13.80 16.31
N TRP A 265 9.06 12.84 16.13
CA TRP A 265 10.13 12.94 15.13
C TRP A 265 9.97 11.95 13.97
N ILE A 266 9.06 10.96 14.05
CA ILE A 266 8.73 10.05 12.94
C ILE A 266 7.49 10.52 12.16
N HIS A 267 6.42 10.93 12.84
CA HIS A 267 5.16 11.31 12.16
C HIS A 267 5.31 12.41 11.11
N PRO A 268 6.11 13.47 11.34
CA PRO A 268 6.30 14.53 10.35
C PRO A 268 6.84 14.03 9.00
N TRP A 269 7.49 12.86 8.99
CA TRP A 269 8.05 12.26 7.78
C TRP A 269 7.12 11.30 7.06
N LEU A 270 6.04 10.85 7.69
CA LEU A 270 5.09 9.91 7.10
C LEU A 270 4.46 10.39 5.79
N PRO A 271 4.15 11.69 5.58
CA PRO A 271 3.65 12.17 4.30
C PRO A 271 4.63 11.96 3.12
N TYR A 272 5.93 11.89 3.42
CA TYR A 272 7.01 11.75 2.44
C TYR A 272 7.54 10.32 2.34
N ILE A 273 7.17 9.44 3.27
CA ILE A 273 7.58 8.04 3.28
C ILE A 273 6.45 7.17 2.72
N LYS A 274 6.72 6.48 1.61
CA LYS A 274 5.82 5.43 1.11
C LYS A 274 5.68 4.31 2.14
N SER A 275 4.44 3.96 2.49
CA SER A 275 4.15 2.91 3.49
C SER A 275 4.80 1.56 3.14
N THR A 276 4.78 1.18 1.85
CA THR A 276 5.48 -0.03 1.37
C THR A 276 6.98 0.03 1.64
N THR A 277 7.62 1.17 1.37
CA THR A 277 9.06 1.37 1.60
C THR A 277 9.41 1.31 3.08
N ALA A 278 8.61 1.93 3.94
CA ALA A 278 8.77 1.84 5.41
C ALA A 278 8.68 0.39 5.90
N SER A 279 7.74 -0.38 5.37
CA SER A 279 7.58 -1.80 5.73
C SER A 279 8.75 -2.64 5.21
N THR A 280 9.17 -2.48 3.95
CA THR A 280 10.26 -3.26 3.35
C THR A 280 11.60 -3.01 4.03
N LEU A 281 11.84 -1.78 4.51
CA LEU A 281 13.06 -1.41 5.23
C LEU A 281 13.00 -1.71 6.74
N GLY A 282 11.92 -2.33 7.23
CA GLY A 282 11.80 -2.77 8.62
C GLY A 282 11.53 -1.66 9.64
N LEU A 283 11.16 -0.45 9.20
CA LEU A 283 10.91 0.68 10.10
C LEU A 283 9.74 0.39 11.05
N TYR A 284 8.62 -0.12 10.52
CA TYR A 284 7.45 -0.45 11.33
C TYR A 284 7.70 -1.59 12.31
N ASP A 285 8.51 -2.59 11.94
CA ASP A 285 8.84 -3.69 12.85
C ASP A 285 9.76 -3.23 13.98
N LEU A 286 10.70 -2.31 13.71
CA LEU A 286 11.46 -1.65 14.76
C LEU A 286 10.55 -0.83 15.67
N ILE A 287 9.66 0.00 15.12
CA ILE A 287 8.70 0.77 15.93
C ILE A 287 7.88 -0.15 16.85
N LYS A 288 7.38 -1.30 16.35
CA LYS A 288 6.69 -2.30 17.18
C LYS A 288 7.57 -2.81 18.32
N GLN A 289 8.81 -3.20 18.03
CA GLN A 289 9.76 -3.67 19.06
C GLN A 289 10.02 -2.60 20.12
N PHE A 290 10.14 -1.33 19.71
CA PHE A 290 10.35 -0.21 20.62
C PHE A 290 9.13 0.08 21.48
N ILE A 291 7.92 0.05 20.91
CA ILE A 291 6.68 0.17 21.67
C ILE A 291 6.57 -0.97 22.69
N SER A 292 6.79 -2.23 22.27
CA SER A 292 6.80 -3.37 23.20
C SER A 292 7.85 -3.22 24.31
N ARG A 293 9.03 -2.68 24.00
CA ARG A 293 10.08 -2.40 25.00
C ARG A 293 9.66 -1.28 25.95
N GLY A 294 9.10 -0.18 25.44
CA GLY A 294 8.58 0.90 26.27
C GLY A 294 7.48 0.42 27.23
N LEU A 295 6.64 -0.49 26.75
CA LEU A 295 5.55 -1.11 27.50
C LEU A 295 5.98 -2.34 28.32
N SER A 296 7.28 -2.63 28.46
CA SER A 296 7.72 -3.72 29.33
C SER A 296 7.74 -3.30 30.80
N HIS A 297 8.13 -2.05 31.10
CA HIS A 297 8.35 -1.58 32.48
C HIS A 297 7.28 -0.62 33.02
N TRP A 298 6.28 -0.23 32.22
CA TRP A 298 5.22 0.68 32.69
C TRP A 298 4.35 0.07 33.80
N ASP A 299 3.91 0.92 34.73
CA ASP A 299 2.93 0.59 35.76
C ASP A 299 1.56 1.25 35.46
N PRO A 300 0.50 0.46 35.24
CA PRO A 300 -0.83 1.03 34.99
C PRO A 300 -1.45 1.72 36.21
N LEU A 301 -0.99 1.43 37.44
CA LEU A 301 -1.48 2.08 38.66
C LEU A 301 -0.91 3.49 38.84
N GLN A 302 0.22 3.81 38.22
CA GLN A 302 0.75 5.18 38.18
C GLN A 302 0.00 5.99 37.11
N PRO A 303 -0.76 7.05 37.48
CA PRO A 303 -1.62 7.76 36.52
C PRO A 303 -0.87 8.35 35.32
N GLN A 304 0.32 8.90 35.56
CA GLN A 304 1.14 9.52 34.51
C GLN A 304 1.68 8.48 33.52
N GLU A 305 2.18 7.34 34.03
CA GLU A 305 2.71 6.27 33.17
C GLU A 305 1.60 5.60 32.36
N ASN A 306 0.43 5.41 32.98
CA ASN A 306 -0.73 4.84 32.33
C ASN A 306 -1.21 5.73 31.16
N GLU A 307 -1.33 7.04 31.38
CA GLU A 307 -1.73 7.99 30.33
C GLU A 307 -0.68 8.08 29.21
N MET A 308 0.60 8.07 29.55
CA MET A 308 1.67 8.02 28.55
C MET A 308 1.62 6.74 27.71
N ALA A 309 1.44 5.57 28.33
CA ALA A 309 1.37 4.29 27.62
C ALA A 309 0.18 4.21 26.66
N ILE A 310 -1.00 4.67 27.09
CA ILE A 310 -2.20 4.75 26.24
C ILE A 310 -1.93 5.70 25.06
N SER A 311 -1.42 6.89 25.36
CA SER A 311 -1.11 7.91 24.36
C SER A 311 -0.11 7.38 23.33
N THR A 312 0.99 6.77 23.75
CA THR A 312 1.99 6.15 22.87
C THR A 312 1.31 5.21 21.89
N ILE A 313 0.46 4.28 22.34
CA ILE A 313 -0.20 3.33 21.43
C ILE A 313 -1.13 4.04 20.44
N LEU A 314 -1.97 4.97 20.93
CA LEU A 314 -2.96 5.65 20.10
C LEU A 314 -2.35 6.45 18.94
N HIS A 315 -1.12 6.96 19.08
CA HIS A 315 -0.45 7.62 17.95
C HIS A 315 -0.17 6.67 16.79
N TRP A 316 -0.05 5.37 17.03
CA TRP A 316 0.40 4.39 16.04
C TRP A 316 -0.71 3.47 15.51
N THR A 317 -1.93 3.53 16.07
CA THR A 317 -3.02 2.60 15.73
C THR A 317 -3.47 2.68 14.26
N ASP A 318 -3.31 3.84 13.62
CA ASP A 318 -3.72 4.04 12.23
C ASP A 318 -2.70 3.47 11.22
N LEU A 319 -1.45 3.25 11.66
CA LEU A 319 -0.33 2.86 10.82
C LEU A 319 0.09 1.40 11.05
N ILE A 320 -0.07 0.92 12.28
CA ILE A 320 0.43 -0.36 12.75
C ILE A 320 -0.70 -1.12 13.42
N ASP A 321 -0.91 -2.36 12.99
CA ASP A 321 -1.80 -3.27 13.71
C ASP A 321 -1.20 -3.63 15.09
N MET A 322 -1.83 -3.07 16.13
CA MET A 322 -1.48 -3.29 17.53
C MET A 322 -2.21 -4.49 18.15
N SER A 323 -3.27 -4.96 17.49
CA SER A 323 -4.24 -5.92 18.05
C SER A 323 -3.70 -7.35 18.10
N THR A 324 -2.79 -7.69 17.20
CA THR A 324 -2.28 -9.07 17.03
C THR A 324 -1.16 -9.42 18.00
N LEU A 325 -0.21 -8.52 18.23
CA LEU A 325 0.99 -8.81 19.03
C LEU A 325 1.13 -7.90 20.26
N ILE A 326 1.09 -6.58 20.09
CA ILE A 326 1.44 -5.66 21.18
C ILE A 326 0.39 -5.67 22.30
N ILE A 327 -0.89 -5.55 21.96
CA ILE A 327 -1.96 -5.52 22.96
C ILE A 327 -2.04 -6.83 23.76
N PRO A 328 -2.10 -8.03 23.12
CA PRO A 328 -2.21 -9.29 23.86
C PRO A 328 -0.97 -9.64 24.68
N ILE A 329 0.23 -9.23 24.25
CA ILE A 329 1.49 -9.61 24.92
C ILE A 329 1.88 -8.60 26.01
N ASN A 330 1.78 -7.30 25.74
CA ASN A 330 2.34 -6.26 26.62
C ASN A 330 1.31 -5.59 27.52
N ILE A 331 0.04 -5.50 27.09
CA ILE A 331 -1.00 -4.73 27.78
C ILE A 331 -1.93 -5.64 28.57
N VAL A 332 -2.62 -6.55 27.87
CA VAL A 332 -3.68 -7.39 28.45
C VAL A 332 -3.21 -8.16 29.71
N PRO A 333 -2.03 -8.78 29.75
CA PRO A 333 -1.59 -9.53 30.94
C PRO A 333 -1.45 -8.66 32.20
N LYS A 334 -0.98 -7.42 32.05
CA LYS A 334 -0.86 -6.47 33.17
C LYS A 334 -2.23 -5.97 33.66
N LEU A 335 -3.15 -5.70 32.74
CA LEU A 335 -4.52 -5.34 33.10
C LEU A 335 -5.22 -6.48 33.85
N ILE A 336 -5.03 -7.73 33.40
CA ILE A 336 -5.53 -8.91 34.08
C ILE A 336 -4.91 -9.03 35.48
N TYR A 337 -3.59 -8.84 35.61
CA TYR A 337 -2.90 -8.88 36.90
C TYR A 337 -3.48 -7.85 37.89
N ILE A 338 -3.72 -6.61 37.45
CA ILE A 338 -4.33 -5.57 38.30
C ILE A 338 -5.72 -5.98 38.78
N LEU A 339 -6.56 -6.50 37.87
CA LEU A 339 -7.91 -6.94 38.27
C LEU A 339 -7.89 -8.18 39.18
N LYS A 340 -6.89 -9.06 39.04
CA LYS A 340 -6.78 -10.29 39.84
C LYS A 340 -6.13 -10.08 41.20
N GLU A 341 -5.03 -9.34 41.28
CA GLU A 341 -4.19 -9.27 42.48
C GLU A 341 -4.32 -7.94 43.22
N CYS A 342 -4.55 -6.82 42.51
CA CYS A 342 -4.60 -5.50 43.15
C CYS A 342 -6.03 -5.05 43.48
N PHE A 343 -6.99 -5.38 42.62
CA PHE A 343 -8.39 -5.00 42.79
C PHE A 343 -9.13 -5.94 43.75
N HIS A 344 -9.71 -5.37 44.81
CA HIS A 344 -10.53 -6.08 45.79
C HIS A 344 -11.91 -5.45 45.87
N VAL A 345 -12.95 -6.27 46.01
CA VAL A 345 -14.33 -5.79 46.19
C VAL A 345 -14.66 -5.86 47.66
N ASP A 346 -14.65 -4.70 48.32
CA ASP A 346 -14.96 -4.54 49.74
C ASP A 346 -16.10 -3.52 49.89
N PRO A 347 -17.28 -3.93 50.39
CA PRO A 347 -18.41 -3.02 50.59
C PRO A 347 -18.15 -1.89 51.61
N SER A 348 -17.19 -2.07 52.53
CA SER A 348 -16.93 -1.12 53.62
C SER A 348 -15.86 -0.09 53.25
N ASP A 349 -14.87 -0.47 52.44
CA ASP A 349 -13.75 0.39 52.03
C ASP A 349 -13.32 0.07 50.58
N GLN A 350 -14.06 0.59 49.61
CA GLN A 350 -13.84 0.28 48.20
C GLN A 350 -12.77 1.18 47.57
N ASP A 351 -11.62 0.60 47.21
CA ASP A 351 -10.64 1.26 46.33
C ASP A 351 -11.02 1.05 44.85
N LEU A 352 -11.27 2.16 44.14
CA LEU A 352 -11.64 2.17 42.73
C LEU A 352 -10.45 2.46 41.81
N ASN A 353 -9.29 2.85 42.34
CA ASN A 353 -8.13 3.22 41.53
C ASN A 353 -7.69 2.11 40.57
N PRO A 354 -7.59 0.82 40.99
CA PRO A 354 -7.22 -0.27 40.09
C PRO A 354 -8.20 -0.45 38.93
N LEU A 355 -9.50 -0.28 39.18
CA LEU A 355 -10.53 -0.42 38.16
C LEU A 355 -10.50 0.76 37.19
N MET A 356 -10.39 1.98 37.69
CA MET A 356 -10.32 3.18 36.84
C MET A 356 -9.06 3.16 35.96
N ALA A 357 -7.93 2.69 36.48
CA ALA A 357 -6.71 2.48 35.71
C ALA A 357 -6.91 1.54 34.52
N VAL A 358 -7.68 0.46 34.69
CA VAL A 358 -7.98 -0.51 33.62
C VAL A 358 -8.99 0.04 32.62
N VAL A 359 -10.08 0.67 33.09
CA VAL A 359 -11.16 1.18 32.22
C VAL A 359 -10.65 2.21 31.20
N LYS A 360 -9.60 2.99 31.51
CA LYS A 360 -8.96 3.92 30.57
C LYS A 360 -8.50 3.26 29.26
N TRP A 361 -8.19 1.95 29.29
CA TRP A 361 -7.73 1.19 28.12
C TRP A 361 -8.83 0.80 27.12
N THR A 362 -10.09 1.15 27.39
CA THR A 362 -11.25 0.76 26.56
C THR A 362 -11.08 1.16 25.09
N LYS A 363 -10.51 2.34 24.79
CA LYS A 363 -10.28 2.80 23.42
C LYS A 363 -9.20 2.00 22.68
N VAL A 364 -8.23 1.43 23.40
CA VAL A 364 -7.10 0.69 22.82
C VAL A 364 -7.47 -0.77 22.58
N ILE A 365 -8.07 -1.45 23.56
CA ILE A 365 -8.40 -2.89 23.46
C ILE A 365 -9.77 -3.16 22.84
N GLY A 366 -10.60 -2.12 22.72
CA GLY A 366 -11.97 -2.20 22.22
C GLY A 366 -12.99 -2.56 23.30
N VAL A 367 -14.23 -2.09 23.09
CA VAL A 367 -15.36 -2.23 24.03
C VAL A 367 -15.67 -3.71 24.31
N LYS A 368 -15.80 -4.55 23.27
CA LYS A 368 -16.12 -5.99 23.42
C LYS A 368 -15.08 -6.71 24.29
N SER A 369 -13.78 -6.51 24.00
CA SER A 369 -12.68 -7.11 24.74
C SER A 369 -12.61 -6.63 26.19
N MET A 370 -12.80 -5.32 26.42
CA MET A 370 -12.86 -4.75 27.77
C MET A 370 -14.02 -5.35 28.58
N CYS A 371 -15.21 -5.47 27.99
CA CYS A 371 -16.35 -6.09 28.66
C CYS A 371 -16.08 -7.55 29.03
N LYS A 372 -15.47 -8.35 28.14
CA LYS A 372 -15.06 -9.74 28.44
C LYS A 372 -14.03 -9.79 29.58
N LEU A 373 -13.05 -8.89 29.58
CA LEU A 373 -12.00 -8.80 30.60
C LEU A 373 -12.57 -8.44 31.99
N LEU A 374 -13.47 -7.45 32.05
CA LEU A 374 -14.17 -7.09 33.29
C LEU A 374 -15.06 -8.24 33.77
N GLN A 375 -15.83 -8.87 32.89
CA GLN A 375 -16.70 -10.01 33.23
C GLN A 375 -15.90 -11.13 33.91
N LYS A 376 -14.74 -11.47 33.35
CA LYS A 376 -13.92 -12.61 33.80
C LYS A 376 -13.15 -12.36 35.10
N HIS A 377 -12.73 -11.12 35.38
CA HIS A 377 -11.81 -10.84 36.48
C HIS A 377 -12.36 -9.92 37.57
N MET A 378 -13.18 -8.93 37.20
CA MET A 378 -13.78 -8.00 38.16
C MET A 378 -15.14 -8.52 38.65
N PHE A 379 -16.04 -8.84 37.72
CA PHE A 379 -17.42 -9.18 38.07
C PHE A 379 -17.58 -10.50 38.81
N VAL A 380 -16.66 -11.45 38.62
CA VAL A 380 -16.61 -12.69 39.42
C VAL A 380 -16.45 -12.36 40.91
N LYS A 381 -15.55 -11.42 41.24
CA LYS A 381 -15.35 -10.96 42.63
C LYS A 381 -16.59 -10.21 43.12
N TRP A 382 -17.15 -9.33 42.29
CA TRP A 382 -18.33 -8.54 42.63
C TRP A 382 -19.56 -9.41 42.94
N ILE A 383 -19.87 -10.39 42.09
CA ILE A 383 -20.98 -11.35 42.31
C ILE A 383 -20.74 -12.16 43.59
N ARG A 384 -19.50 -12.62 43.83
CA ARG A 384 -19.18 -13.39 45.03
C ARG A 384 -19.40 -12.58 46.31
N THR A 385 -18.91 -11.34 46.35
CA THR A 385 -19.14 -10.44 47.50
C THR A 385 -20.63 -10.17 47.70
N LEU A 386 -21.40 -9.96 46.62
CA LEU A 386 -22.85 -9.79 46.71
C LEU A 386 -23.53 -11.04 47.29
N TYR A 387 -23.16 -12.23 46.85
CA TYR A 387 -23.68 -13.49 47.38
C TYR A 387 -23.37 -13.65 48.87
N GLU A 388 -22.11 -13.43 49.26
CA GLU A 388 -21.66 -13.52 50.64
C GLU A 388 -22.43 -12.54 51.53
N TRP A 389 -22.67 -11.31 51.06
CA TRP A 389 -23.44 -10.30 51.79
C TRP A 389 -24.92 -10.69 51.94
N LEU A 390 -25.57 -11.15 50.86
CA LEU A 390 -26.98 -11.54 50.88
C LEU A 390 -27.26 -12.82 51.69
N THR A 391 -26.23 -13.64 51.96
CA THR A 391 -26.36 -14.87 52.76
C THR A 391 -26.19 -14.62 54.26
N GLN A 392 -25.84 -13.40 54.67
CA GLN A 392 -25.74 -13.04 56.09
C GLN A 392 -27.12 -13.02 56.74
N ILE A 393 -27.20 -13.45 58.00
CA ILE A 393 -28.46 -13.63 58.73
C ILE A 393 -29.22 -12.30 58.92
N ASP A 394 -28.48 -11.18 59.10
CA ASP A 394 -29.02 -9.85 59.40
C ASP A 394 -28.59 -8.79 58.36
N PHE A 395 -28.62 -9.13 57.06
CA PHE A 395 -28.18 -8.19 56.03
C PHE A 395 -29.18 -7.03 55.80
N ASP A 396 -28.66 -5.82 55.58
CA ASP A 396 -29.45 -4.62 55.29
C ASP A 396 -29.69 -4.47 53.78
N TYR A 397 -30.94 -4.73 53.35
CA TYR A 397 -31.33 -4.63 51.94
C TYR A 397 -31.17 -3.22 51.35
N GLU A 398 -31.38 -2.16 52.14
CA GLU A 398 -31.25 -0.78 51.65
C GLU A 398 -29.78 -0.44 51.35
N GLN A 399 -28.86 -0.92 52.19
CA GLN A 399 -27.42 -0.77 51.95
C GLN A 399 -26.96 -1.54 50.72
N VAL A 400 -27.42 -2.78 50.54
CA VAL A 400 -27.10 -3.58 49.34
C VAL A 400 -27.63 -2.91 48.07
N MET A 401 -28.85 -2.35 48.12
CA MET A 401 -29.43 -1.59 47.00
C MET A 401 -28.61 -0.35 46.65
N LYS A 402 -28.22 0.46 47.64
CA LYS A 402 -27.35 1.64 47.41
C LYS A 402 -26.01 1.24 46.80
N TRP A 403 -25.40 0.17 47.31
CA TRP A 403 -24.14 -0.38 46.78
C TRP A 403 -24.28 -0.83 45.33
N TYR A 404 -25.33 -1.59 44.99
CA TYR A 404 -25.61 -2.02 43.62
C TYR A 404 -25.72 -0.84 42.64
N TYR A 405 -26.50 0.19 42.98
CA TYR A 405 -26.65 1.36 42.11
C TYR A 405 -25.37 2.20 42.00
N GLY A 406 -24.57 2.28 43.06
CA GLY A 406 -23.25 2.91 43.03
C GLY A 406 -22.35 2.27 41.97
N TRP A 407 -22.27 0.95 41.97
CA TRP A 407 -21.51 0.18 40.97
C TRP A 407 -22.06 0.31 39.55
N LYS A 408 -23.39 0.26 39.38
CA LYS A 408 -24.04 0.39 38.06
C LYS A 408 -23.74 1.74 37.39
N ASN A 409 -23.56 2.79 38.19
CA ASN A 409 -23.28 4.15 37.71
C ASN A 409 -21.78 4.46 37.55
N LEU A 410 -20.89 3.54 37.95
CA LEU A 410 -19.44 3.75 37.89
C LEU A 410 -18.87 3.64 36.46
N LEU A 411 -19.41 2.71 35.66
CA LEU A 411 -18.86 2.42 34.34
C LEU A 411 -19.33 3.45 33.29
N PRO A 412 -18.43 3.87 32.36
CA PRO A 412 -18.81 4.69 31.21
C PRO A 412 -19.99 4.09 30.43
N PRO A 413 -20.84 4.94 29.80
CA PRO A 413 -22.03 4.48 29.09
C PRO A 413 -21.70 3.52 27.94
N GLU A 414 -20.53 3.66 27.32
CA GLU A 414 -20.00 2.78 26.28
C GLU A 414 -19.92 1.32 26.74
N LEU A 415 -19.43 1.10 27.98
CA LEU A 415 -19.34 -0.23 28.59
C LEU A 415 -20.67 -0.66 29.20
N SER A 416 -21.35 0.24 29.92
CA SER A 416 -22.60 -0.05 30.63
C SER A 416 -23.72 -0.49 29.68
N ASN A 417 -23.74 0.03 28.44
CA ASN A 417 -24.73 -0.34 27.44
C ASN A 417 -24.48 -1.70 26.77
N HIS A 418 -23.29 -2.27 26.91
CA HIS A 418 -22.91 -3.52 26.27
C HIS A 418 -23.68 -4.72 26.86
N LYS A 419 -24.09 -5.67 26.02
CA LYS A 419 -24.93 -6.82 26.41
C LYS A 419 -24.32 -7.63 27.55
N ILE A 420 -23.02 -7.91 27.49
CA ILE A 420 -22.27 -8.65 28.53
C ILE A 420 -22.47 -8.02 29.91
N ILE A 421 -22.25 -6.71 30.02
CA ILE A 421 -22.32 -5.98 31.29
C ILE A 421 -23.78 -5.93 31.79
N LYS A 422 -24.75 -5.69 30.90
CA LYS A 422 -26.18 -5.74 31.24
C LYS A 422 -26.63 -7.09 31.79
N ASN A 423 -26.15 -8.19 31.20
CA ASN A 423 -26.47 -9.54 31.65
C ASN A 423 -25.93 -9.78 33.06
N VAL A 424 -24.71 -9.33 33.35
CA VAL A 424 -24.12 -9.43 34.70
C VAL A 424 -24.93 -8.63 35.73
N TRP A 425 -25.30 -7.39 35.41
CA TRP A 425 -26.15 -6.58 36.29
C TRP A 425 -27.53 -7.19 36.54
N LYS A 426 -28.10 -7.84 35.51
CA LYS A 426 -29.37 -8.59 35.64
C LYS A 426 -29.22 -9.78 36.58
N LYS A 427 -28.15 -10.57 36.45
CA LYS A 427 -27.84 -11.69 37.36
C LYS A 427 -27.74 -11.22 38.82
N GLY A 428 -27.04 -10.12 39.07
CA GLY A 428 -26.95 -9.54 40.42
C GLY A 428 -28.31 -9.07 40.98
N LEU A 429 -29.15 -8.46 40.15
CA LEU A 429 -30.50 -8.04 40.54
C LEU A 429 -31.41 -9.23 40.85
N ASP A 430 -31.32 -10.30 40.05
CA ASP A 430 -32.07 -11.54 40.28
C ASP A 430 -31.67 -12.20 41.62
N MET A 431 -30.38 -12.17 41.99
CA MET A 431 -29.91 -12.64 43.31
C MET A 431 -30.50 -11.82 44.46
N MET A 432 -30.57 -10.50 44.32
CA MET A 432 -31.17 -9.62 45.32
C MET A 432 -32.68 -9.87 45.47
N HIS A 433 -33.40 -10.14 44.37
CA HIS A 433 -34.81 -10.52 44.43
C HIS A 433 -35.03 -11.88 45.10
N GLN A 434 -34.17 -12.86 44.83
CA GLN A 434 -34.23 -14.18 45.49
C GLN A 434 -34.02 -14.03 47.00
N ALA A 435 -33.03 -13.26 47.43
CA ALA A 435 -32.75 -12.98 48.83
C ALA A 435 -33.92 -12.27 49.54
N ALA A 436 -34.49 -11.23 48.91
CA ALA A 436 -35.63 -10.49 49.46
C ALA A 436 -36.90 -11.36 49.63
N ASN A 437 -37.07 -12.38 48.78
CA ASN A 437 -38.19 -13.32 48.84
C ASN A 437 -37.90 -14.56 49.71
N GLY A 438 -36.75 -14.62 50.40
CA GLY A 438 -36.34 -15.77 51.23
C GLY A 438 -36.10 -17.06 50.45
N GLN A 439 -35.83 -16.96 49.14
CA GLN A 439 -35.52 -18.10 48.28
C GLN A 439 -34.04 -18.48 48.41
N VAL A 440 -33.71 -19.75 48.18
CA VAL A 440 -32.30 -20.18 48.08
C VAL A 440 -31.66 -19.43 46.92
N ILE A 441 -30.65 -18.62 47.23
CA ILE A 441 -29.92 -17.86 46.21
C ILE A 441 -29.14 -18.87 45.38
N THR A 442 -29.60 -19.13 44.16
CA THR A 442 -28.87 -20.01 43.24
C THR A 442 -27.64 -19.26 42.78
N LEU A 443 -26.46 -19.78 43.11
CA LEU A 443 -25.17 -19.35 42.55
C LEU A 443 -25.03 -19.81 41.08
N GLY A 444 -26.11 -19.72 40.31
CA GLY A 444 -26.39 -20.46 39.09
C GLY A 444 -25.52 -20.12 37.89
N HIS A 445 -24.47 -19.30 38.01
CA HIS A 445 -23.47 -19.03 36.97
C HIS A 445 -22.19 -18.41 37.58
N VAL A 446 -21.39 -19.16 38.34
CA VAL A 446 -20.07 -18.65 38.76
C VAL A 446 -19.13 -18.44 37.56
N VAL A 447 -19.25 -19.21 36.47
CA VAL A 447 -18.27 -19.15 35.35
C VAL A 447 -18.81 -19.63 33.99
N ASP A 448 -20.08 -19.42 33.64
CA ASP A 448 -20.41 -19.48 32.20
C ASP A 448 -19.98 -18.15 31.59
N VAL A 449 -18.72 -18.13 31.16
CA VAL A 449 -18.31 -17.28 30.04
C VAL A 449 -19.10 -17.83 28.86
N ASP A 450 -20.33 -17.37 28.69
CA ASP A 450 -21.02 -17.54 27.42
C ASP A 450 -20.09 -16.89 26.38
N ASP A 451 -19.30 -17.70 25.68
CA ASP A 451 -18.73 -17.35 24.39
C ASP A 451 -19.90 -17.27 23.39
N ASP A 452 -20.80 -16.32 23.63
CA ASP A 452 -21.74 -15.86 22.63
C ASP A 452 -20.94 -15.04 21.61
N ASP A 453 -20.19 -15.74 20.76
CA ASP A 453 -20.01 -15.33 19.37
C ASP A 453 -21.32 -15.62 18.63
N ASP A 454 -22.39 -14.91 19.03
CA ASP A 454 -23.66 -14.86 18.30
C ASP A 454 -23.61 -13.67 17.32
N ASP A 455 -22.70 -13.78 16.35
CA ASP A 455 -22.73 -13.02 15.08
C ASP A 455 -22.97 -13.96 13.87
N HIS A 456 -23.34 -15.22 14.12
CA HIS A 456 -23.78 -16.16 13.10
C HIS A 456 -25.29 -16.40 13.13
N VAL A 457 -26.08 -15.33 13.23
CA VAL A 457 -27.45 -15.31 12.72
C VAL A 457 -27.43 -14.98 11.23
N VAL A 458 -26.83 -15.87 10.43
CA VAL A 458 -27.06 -15.89 8.98
C VAL A 458 -28.15 -16.92 8.70
N ASN A 459 -29.27 -16.39 8.22
CA ASN A 459 -30.42 -17.07 7.62
C ASN A 459 -30.19 -18.55 7.27
N ARG A 460 -30.65 -19.43 8.16
CA ARG A 460 -30.83 -20.87 7.90
C ARG A 460 -31.96 -21.11 6.89
N ARG A 461 -31.84 -20.65 5.64
CA ARG A 461 -32.65 -21.16 4.52
C ARG A 461 -31.92 -21.34 3.19
N ASP A 462 -30.72 -20.77 2.98
CA ASP A 462 -30.05 -20.87 1.66
C ASP A 462 -28.65 -21.51 1.65
N ALA A 463 -28.13 -21.97 2.78
CA ALA A 463 -26.84 -22.67 2.84
C ALA A 463 -27.03 -24.20 2.75
N LYS A 464 -27.33 -24.71 1.55
CA LYS A 464 -27.26 -26.16 1.25
C LYS A 464 -26.33 -26.51 0.10
N ILE A 465 -25.47 -25.58 -0.32
CA ILE A 465 -24.42 -25.81 -1.32
C ILE A 465 -23.19 -25.06 -0.82
N VAL A 466 -22.03 -25.71 -0.82
CA VAL A 466 -20.73 -25.27 -0.27
C VAL A 466 -20.53 -25.54 1.24
N ALA A 467 -20.52 -26.82 1.60
CA ALA A 467 -19.80 -27.31 2.78
C ALA A 467 -19.15 -28.65 2.40
N ASN A 468 -17.88 -28.58 1.99
CA ASN A 468 -16.92 -29.68 2.09
C ASN A 468 -15.51 -29.15 1.76
N GLU A 469 -14.92 -28.44 2.71
CA GLU A 469 -13.47 -28.53 2.90
C GLU A 469 -13.25 -29.30 4.20
N PRO A 470 -12.55 -30.44 4.19
CA PRO A 470 -12.27 -31.18 5.41
C PRO A 470 -11.23 -30.40 6.23
N LYS A 471 -11.64 -29.88 7.39
CA LYS A 471 -10.68 -29.47 8.42
C LYS A 471 -9.91 -30.74 8.82
N ALA A 472 -8.62 -30.79 8.46
CA ALA A 472 -7.72 -31.86 8.84
C ALA A 472 -7.77 -32.05 10.37
N SER A 473 -8.08 -33.26 10.82
CA SER A 473 -8.03 -33.61 12.24
C SER A 473 -6.57 -33.55 12.70
N PHE A 474 -6.32 -33.31 13.99
CA PHE A 474 -4.96 -33.40 14.56
C PHE A 474 -4.29 -34.76 14.24
N LYS A 475 -5.10 -35.82 14.13
CA LYS A 475 -4.66 -37.14 13.65
C LYS A 475 -4.12 -37.11 12.22
N ASP A 476 -4.74 -36.34 11.32
CA ASP A 476 -4.34 -36.22 9.92
C ASP A 476 -3.03 -35.44 9.82
N LEU A 477 -2.85 -34.40 10.66
CA LEU A 477 -1.58 -33.66 10.74
C LEU A 477 -0.41 -34.56 11.21
N ILE A 478 -0.64 -35.45 12.18
CA ILE A 478 0.37 -36.41 12.64
C ILE A 478 0.68 -37.44 11.54
N ALA A 479 -0.34 -37.88 10.80
CA ALA A 479 -0.17 -38.82 9.68
C ALA A 479 0.62 -38.19 8.52
N ASP A 480 0.32 -36.94 8.18
CA ASP A 480 1.05 -36.18 7.15
C ASP A 480 2.49 -35.91 7.58
N TYR A 481 2.72 -35.57 8.85
CA TYR A 481 4.08 -35.38 9.39
C TYR A 481 4.89 -36.69 9.38
N ALA A 482 4.28 -37.81 9.75
CA ALA A 482 4.91 -39.13 9.65
C ALA A 482 5.26 -39.46 8.18
N ALA A 483 4.36 -39.20 7.25
CA ALA A 483 4.57 -39.43 5.82
C ALA A 483 5.70 -38.55 5.25
N GLN A 484 5.81 -37.28 5.65
CA GLN A 484 6.91 -36.39 5.25
C GLN A 484 8.29 -36.88 5.73
N MET A 485 8.32 -37.64 6.83
CA MET A 485 9.55 -38.18 7.44
C MET A 485 9.81 -39.65 7.07
N ASP A 486 9.09 -40.20 6.08
CA ASP A 486 9.13 -41.63 5.68
C ASP A 486 8.87 -42.61 6.85
N LEU A 487 8.03 -42.20 7.82
CA LEU A 487 7.64 -42.98 8.98
C LEU A 487 6.22 -43.54 8.83
N ILE A 488 6.01 -44.72 9.42
CA ILE A 488 4.71 -45.40 9.41
C ILE A 488 3.89 -44.92 10.61
N PHE A 489 2.68 -44.41 10.36
CA PHE A 489 1.68 -44.13 11.38
C PHE A 489 0.43 -45.02 11.19
N LEU A 490 0.31 -46.09 11.97
CA LEU A 490 -0.79 -47.07 11.82
C LEU A 490 -1.42 -47.46 13.16
N PRO A 491 -2.75 -47.66 13.22
CA PRO A 491 -3.41 -48.14 14.44
C PRO A 491 -2.96 -49.57 14.78
N LYS A 492 -2.59 -49.82 16.05
CA LYS A 492 -2.31 -51.18 16.55
C LYS A 492 -3.63 -51.88 16.86
N GLY A 493 -3.96 -52.92 16.08
CA GLY A 493 -5.26 -53.59 16.12
C GLY A 493 -5.74 -53.96 17.53
N ASN A 494 -6.93 -53.45 17.91
CA ASN A 494 -7.65 -53.69 19.16
C ASN A 494 -6.90 -53.46 20.48
N GLN A 495 -5.78 -52.73 20.47
CA GLN A 495 -5.10 -52.33 21.70
C GLN A 495 -5.53 -50.92 22.12
N MET A 496 -6.02 -50.82 23.35
CA MET A 496 -6.47 -49.56 23.95
C MET A 496 -5.69 -49.28 25.24
N ALA A 497 -5.31 -48.03 25.47
CA ALA A 497 -4.83 -47.53 26.75
C ALA A 497 -5.72 -46.36 27.18
N HIS A 498 -6.16 -46.32 28.45
CA HIS A 498 -7.06 -45.29 28.96
C HIS A 498 -8.33 -45.05 28.12
N GLY A 499 -8.88 -46.11 27.51
CA GLY A 499 -10.06 -46.01 26.65
C GLY A 499 -9.80 -45.44 25.25
N LYS A 500 -8.54 -45.22 24.86
CA LYS A 500 -8.14 -44.60 23.59
C LYS A 500 -7.32 -45.56 22.73
N GLN A 501 -7.46 -45.43 21.41
CA GLN A 501 -6.80 -46.27 20.42
C GLN A 501 -5.29 -46.04 20.44
N LEU A 502 -4.50 -47.12 20.46
CA LEU A 502 -3.06 -47.04 20.30
C LEU A 502 -2.66 -47.02 18.82
N TYR A 503 -1.65 -46.23 18.51
CA TYR A 503 -1.01 -46.09 17.20
C TYR A 503 0.47 -46.47 17.30
N ASP A 504 1.00 -47.01 16.21
CA ASP A 504 2.42 -47.17 15.97
C ASP A 504 2.91 -45.98 15.16
N PHE A 505 3.90 -45.26 15.66
CA PHE A 505 4.57 -44.17 14.95
C PHE A 505 6.05 -44.54 14.85
N GLY A 506 6.46 -45.08 13.70
CA GLY A 506 7.85 -45.46 13.45
C GLY A 506 8.46 -46.46 14.44
N GLY A 507 7.66 -47.32 15.09
CA GLY A 507 8.10 -48.30 16.10
C GLY A 507 7.77 -47.91 17.55
N VAL A 508 7.35 -46.66 17.77
CA VAL A 508 6.98 -46.12 19.10
C VAL A 508 5.46 -46.21 19.29
N THR A 509 5.03 -46.81 20.41
CA THR A 509 3.60 -46.97 20.72
C THR A 509 3.04 -45.71 21.36
N THR A 510 2.00 -45.14 20.76
CA THR A 510 1.44 -43.83 21.15
C THR A 510 -0.08 -43.78 21.15
N PHE A 511 -0.67 -42.80 21.83
CA PHE A 511 -2.08 -42.47 21.70
C PHE A 511 -2.29 -40.96 21.67
N ILE A 512 -3.45 -40.54 21.18
CA ILE A 512 -3.83 -39.12 21.07
C ILE A 512 -4.95 -38.83 22.08
N ASP A 513 -4.80 -37.74 22.82
CA ASP A 513 -5.81 -37.22 23.73
C ASP A 513 -5.80 -35.68 23.73
N ASN A 514 -6.97 -35.06 23.48
CA ASN A 514 -7.16 -33.60 23.46
C ASN A 514 -6.04 -32.87 22.68
N ASP A 515 -5.76 -33.32 21.46
CA ASP A 515 -4.71 -32.78 20.58
C ASP A 515 -3.28 -32.83 21.17
N VAL A 516 -3.02 -33.80 22.05
CA VAL A 516 -1.70 -34.08 22.62
C VAL A 516 -1.33 -35.55 22.37
N LEU A 517 -0.07 -35.78 22.02
CA LEU A 517 0.49 -37.09 21.71
C LEU A 517 1.20 -37.66 22.96
N PHE A 518 0.87 -38.90 23.33
CA PHE A 518 1.43 -39.57 24.49
C PHE A 518 2.25 -40.79 24.10
N VAL A 519 3.43 -40.95 24.71
CA VAL A 519 4.34 -42.08 24.49
C VAL A 519 4.50 -42.89 25.78
N LYS A 520 4.61 -44.21 25.65
CA LYS A 520 4.92 -45.10 26.78
C LYS A 520 6.43 -45.13 27.04
N ASP A 521 6.84 -44.68 28.22
CA ASP A 521 8.23 -44.70 28.66
C ASP A 521 8.68 -46.15 28.98
N GLY A 522 9.74 -46.62 28.33
CA GLY A 522 10.26 -47.98 28.49
C GLY A 522 10.85 -48.27 29.87
N ALA A 523 11.27 -47.26 30.62
CA ALA A 523 11.86 -47.42 31.95
C ALA A 523 10.83 -47.38 33.09
N SER A 524 9.73 -46.62 32.92
CA SER A 524 8.75 -46.37 33.98
C SER A 524 7.36 -46.95 33.70
N GLY A 525 7.07 -47.38 32.46
CA GLY A 525 5.77 -47.90 32.05
C GLY A 525 4.64 -46.86 32.04
N LEU A 526 4.95 -45.60 32.36
CA LEU A 526 4.02 -44.47 32.42
C LEU A 526 3.91 -43.78 31.06
N TRP A 527 2.74 -43.20 30.80
CA TRP A 527 2.48 -42.40 29.60
C TRP A 527 2.85 -40.94 29.86
N LYS A 528 3.71 -40.37 29.01
CA LYS A 528 4.12 -38.96 29.10
C LYS A 528 3.68 -38.23 27.83
N PRO A 529 3.22 -36.97 27.93
CA PRO A 529 2.98 -36.13 26.77
C PRO A 529 4.31 -35.76 26.12
N VAL A 530 4.38 -35.82 24.79
CA VAL A 530 5.62 -35.63 24.03
C VAL A 530 5.33 -34.78 22.80
N SER A 531 6.23 -33.86 22.46
CA SER A 531 6.18 -33.08 21.21
C SER A 531 6.61 -33.91 19.99
N LEU A 532 6.29 -33.46 18.77
CA LEU A 532 6.72 -34.16 17.54
C LEU A 532 8.26 -34.23 17.41
N ASP A 533 8.97 -33.21 17.87
CA ASP A 533 10.44 -33.18 17.84
C ASP A 533 11.07 -34.20 18.81
N GLU A 534 10.54 -34.28 20.04
CA GLU A 534 10.96 -35.27 21.02
C GLU A 534 10.59 -36.70 20.58
N MET A 535 9.49 -36.84 19.84
CA MET A 535 9.07 -38.12 19.26
C MET A 535 10.06 -38.65 18.22
N MET A 536 10.62 -37.77 17.38
CA MET A 536 11.69 -38.11 16.44
C MET A 536 12.97 -38.54 17.17
N ALA A 537 13.33 -37.86 18.26
CA ALA A 537 14.47 -38.24 19.09
C ALA A 537 14.27 -39.63 19.71
N LEU A 538 13.06 -39.95 20.18
CA LEU A 538 12.73 -41.27 20.73
C LEU A 538 12.74 -42.37 19.66
N GLN A 539 12.31 -42.08 18.42
CA GLN A 539 12.36 -43.03 17.31
C GLN A 539 13.81 -43.39 16.91
N SER A 540 14.72 -42.41 16.93
CA SER A 540 16.14 -42.65 16.61
C SER A 540 16.84 -43.61 17.59
N ASN A 541 16.34 -43.71 18.84
CA ASN A 541 16.83 -44.63 19.87
C ASN A 541 16.22 -46.05 19.78
N VAL A 542 15.22 -46.27 18.92
CA VAL A 542 14.53 -47.56 18.75
C VAL A 542 15.06 -48.36 17.54
N LYS A 543 15.88 -47.74 16.69
CA LYS A 543 16.54 -48.38 15.54
C LYS A 543 17.78 -49.19 15.90
#